data_AF-A0A0C9QKJ5-F1
#
_entry.id   AF-A0A0C9QKJ5-F1
#
_cell.length_a   1.000
_cell.length_b   1.000
_cell.length_c   1.000
_cell.angle_alpha   90.00
_cell.angle_beta   90.00
_cell.angle_gamma   90.00
#
_symmetry.space_group_name_H-M   'P 1'
#
loop_
_entity.id
_entity.type
_entity.pdbx_description
1 polymer ?
#
loop_
_entity_poly.entity_id
_entity_poly.type
_entity_poly.pdbx_seq_one_letter_code
_entity_poly.pdbx_strand_id
1 'polypeptide(L)'
;AAAAAAASTDGQESYPRPPSAYDGRCYDECHRIRGNFPEENFSQQDVSSAGLHRPQSRVEYDDQRPQSRVGYTSDSRCPSRLGYDDTGGGYLEQSDPRMYCTGTYCMGDTMMATARGVCGEEVELDMRRHIQACACTCNHMGYGNYMDYQTTCLTELPDITPCNGNVRLPPCEESPSSGSSKERREGPRSKCRVLAPIFLLISVLLLGGLCLPLLLQSAPATHQQRLDVVRRILTEVPLIDGHNDLPWNVRKFVHNQLGEVNLSSDLGRIDPWARSDWSHTDIPRLRTGLVGAQFWSAYVPCGAAQLNAVQLSLEQIDVIRRLAEMNAQHLTLVTSVRGLVEAHRDGKIASLIGVEGGHSLGNSLGVLRTFYGLGARYLTLTHACDTSWAVCSVGETNNTHDTVPGLSEFGKAVVRELNRLGMLVDLSHVSTRTMRAALQTTRAPVIFSHSAARALCNSSRNVPDDVLRNLAKNGGVVMIPFYTYFITCNSTATIKDVIGHINHIRKVAGMDHVGIGAGFDGINFTPTGLEDVSRYPQLFATLLEDPTWTEEDIKKLVGLNLLRVFSKVEQVRDEWQRAAVLPVEKISPPDNSACAYGGS
;
A
#
# COMPACT_ATOMS: atom_id res chain seq x y z
N ALA A 1 6.03 -53.32 1.70
CA ALA A 1 5.27 -54.53 2.04
C ALA A 1 5.43 -54.77 3.54
N ALA A 2 4.29 -54.85 4.27
CA ALA A 2 4.02 -55.31 5.65
C ALA A 2 4.97 -54.83 6.79
N ALA A 3 4.58 -54.05 7.80
CA ALA A 3 3.43 -54.06 8.73
C ALA A 3 3.40 -55.23 9.74
N ALA A 4 3.39 -54.86 11.03
CA ALA A 4 2.84 -55.50 12.25
C ALA A 4 3.86 -55.47 13.42
N ALA A 5 3.73 -54.63 14.45
CA ALA A 5 2.72 -54.58 15.52
C ALA A 5 3.15 -55.37 16.78
N ALA A 6 3.36 -54.66 17.88
CA ALA A 6 3.12 -55.11 19.25
C ALA A 6 2.96 -53.89 20.19
N ALA A 7 1.73 -53.68 20.65
CA ALA A 7 1.36 -52.96 21.88
C ALA A 7 1.77 -53.84 23.10
N SER A 8 1.72 -53.50 24.39
CA SER A 8 1.11 -52.45 25.23
C SER A 8 1.57 -52.73 26.67
N THR A 9 1.71 -51.72 27.52
CA THR A 9 1.36 -51.66 28.98
C THR A 9 1.99 -50.38 29.53
N ASP A 10 1.25 -49.29 29.73
CA ASP A 10 0.30 -48.99 30.81
C ASP A 10 1.01 -48.65 32.14
N GLY A 11 0.74 -47.45 32.65
CA GLY A 11 1.47 -46.80 33.74
C GLY A 11 1.00 -45.35 33.89
N GLN A 12 -0.14 -45.18 34.54
CA GLN A 12 -0.77 -43.92 34.94
C GLN A 12 0.14 -43.11 35.88
N GLU A 13 0.28 -41.81 35.63
CA GLU A 13 0.40 -40.82 36.71
C GLU A 13 -0.14 -39.44 36.28
N SER A 14 -1.07 -38.98 37.10
CA SER A 14 -1.76 -37.70 37.24
C SER A 14 -1.21 -36.43 36.56
N TYR A 15 -2.03 -35.83 35.69
CA TYR A 15 -1.92 -34.41 35.30
C TYR A 15 -2.65 -33.51 36.31
N PRO A 16 -2.09 -32.34 36.69
CA PRO A 16 -2.78 -31.38 37.56
C PRO A 16 -3.95 -30.72 36.82
N ARG A 17 -5.12 -30.70 37.47
CA ARG A 17 -6.33 -30.01 37.03
C ARG A 17 -6.10 -28.50 36.96
N PRO A 18 -6.67 -27.78 35.98
CA PRO A 18 -6.69 -26.32 35.99
C PRO A 18 -7.57 -25.82 37.16
N PRO A 19 -7.22 -24.71 37.82
CA PRO A 19 -8.07 -24.13 38.86
C PRO A 19 -9.37 -23.62 38.25
N SER A 20 -10.48 -24.20 38.71
CA SER A 20 -11.84 -23.72 38.50
C SER A 20 -12.07 -22.48 39.36
N ALA A 21 -12.21 -21.31 38.74
CA ALA A 21 -12.78 -20.13 39.37
C ALA A 21 -13.45 -19.25 38.29
N TYR A 22 -14.60 -19.70 37.81
CA TYR A 22 -15.58 -18.81 37.19
C TYR A 22 -16.51 -18.34 38.31
N ASP A 23 -16.36 -17.10 38.75
CA ASP A 23 -17.33 -16.42 39.61
C ASP A 23 -18.54 -16.05 38.74
N GLY A 24 -19.63 -16.81 38.90
CA GLY A 24 -20.87 -16.67 38.14
C GLY A 24 -21.74 -15.50 38.58
N ARG A 25 -21.19 -14.29 38.69
CA ARG A 25 -21.92 -13.06 39.04
C ARG A 25 -21.68 -11.91 38.06
N CYS A 26 -21.85 -12.19 36.77
CA CYS A 26 -21.90 -11.16 35.72
C CYS A 26 -22.77 -11.55 34.51
N TYR A 27 -23.82 -12.37 34.71
CA TYR A 27 -24.72 -12.77 33.62
C TYR A 27 -26.19 -12.37 33.83
N ASP A 28 -26.59 -11.89 35.01
CA ASP A 28 -28.01 -11.66 35.35
C ASP A 28 -28.45 -10.18 35.44
N GLU A 29 -27.65 -9.21 34.97
CA GLU A 29 -28.00 -7.77 35.06
C GLU A 29 -28.21 -7.09 33.69
N CYS A 30 -28.44 -7.85 32.62
CA CYS A 30 -28.82 -7.29 31.30
C CYS A 30 -30.22 -7.70 30.80
N HIS A 31 -31.00 -8.50 31.55
CA HIS A 31 -32.32 -8.97 31.09
C HIS A 31 -33.53 -8.45 31.89
N ARG A 32 -33.39 -7.35 32.65
CA ARG A 32 -34.49 -6.82 33.48
C ARG A 32 -35.04 -5.43 33.15
N ILE A 33 -34.83 -4.91 31.94
CA ILE A 33 -35.53 -3.71 31.46
C ILE A 33 -35.94 -3.87 29.99
N ARG A 34 -36.94 -4.70 29.72
CA ARG A 34 -37.92 -4.46 28.64
C ARG A 34 -39.26 -5.04 29.06
N GLY A 35 -40.14 -4.17 29.55
CA GLY A 35 -41.53 -4.49 29.83
C GLY A 35 -42.40 -3.23 29.73
N ASN A 36 -43.38 -3.32 28.83
CA ASN A 36 -44.64 -2.57 28.73
C ASN A 36 -44.69 -1.34 27.82
N PHE A 37 -45.30 -1.50 26.63
CA PHE A 37 -46.61 -0.94 26.23
C PHE A 37 -47.06 -1.54 24.87
N PRO A 38 -48.36 -1.52 24.48
CA PRO A 38 -49.20 -2.71 24.35
C PRO A 38 -49.51 -3.18 22.91
N GLU A 39 -50.13 -4.36 22.84
CA GLU A 39 -50.55 -5.15 21.68
C GLU A 39 -51.66 -4.52 20.81
N GLU A 40 -51.63 -4.81 19.49
CA GLU A 40 -52.83 -5.10 18.70
C GLU A 40 -52.64 -6.34 17.80
N ASN A 41 -53.35 -7.41 18.17
CA ASN A 41 -54.00 -8.50 17.42
C ASN A 41 -53.49 -8.93 16.01
N PHE A 42 -53.19 -10.23 15.81
CA PHE A 42 -54.21 -11.25 15.44
C PHE A 42 -53.60 -12.66 15.20
N SER A 43 -54.34 -13.66 15.70
CA SER A 43 -54.46 -15.07 15.30
C SER A 43 -53.32 -16.08 15.51
N GLN A 44 -53.63 -17.00 16.44
CA GLN A 44 -53.06 -18.33 16.69
C GLN A 44 -53.30 -19.30 15.53
N GLN A 45 -52.37 -20.25 15.37
CA GLN A 45 -52.61 -21.69 15.30
C GLN A 45 -51.27 -22.42 15.53
N ASP A 46 -51.16 -23.61 16.09
CA ASP A 46 -51.83 -24.32 17.17
C ASP A 46 -50.94 -25.56 17.46
N VAL A 47 -51.14 -26.22 18.60
CA VAL A 47 -50.81 -27.65 18.86
C VAL A 47 -49.44 -28.06 19.45
N SER A 48 -49.47 -28.28 20.77
CA SER A 48 -49.01 -29.49 21.51
C SER A 48 -47.50 -29.67 21.78
N SER A 49 -47.02 -30.28 22.86
CA SER A 49 -47.64 -30.92 24.04
C SER A 49 -46.56 -31.24 25.08
N ALA A 50 -47.00 -31.31 26.34
CA ALA A 50 -46.51 -32.15 27.44
C ALA A 50 -45.05 -31.98 27.92
N GLY A 51 -44.73 -31.85 29.20
CA GLY A 51 -45.49 -32.11 30.41
C GLY A 51 -44.53 -32.60 31.50
N LEU A 52 -44.97 -32.44 32.77
CA LEU A 52 -44.42 -32.90 34.05
C LEU A 52 -43.46 -31.92 34.77
N HIS A 53 -43.91 -31.18 35.79
CA HIS A 53 -44.17 -31.58 37.21
C HIS A 53 -42.90 -32.02 37.94
N ARG A 54 -42.54 -31.58 39.16
CA ARG A 54 -43.08 -30.68 40.21
C ARG A 54 -41.96 -30.67 41.33
N PRO A 55 -42.14 -30.18 42.57
CA PRO A 55 -41.67 -28.85 42.98
C PRO A 55 -40.85 -28.80 44.31
N GLN A 56 -40.55 -27.55 44.71
CA GLN A 56 -40.52 -27.02 46.10
C GLN A 56 -39.47 -27.52 47.10
N SER A 57 -38.66 -26.57 47.58
CA SER A 57 -38.67 -26.23 49.02
C SER A 57 -38.24 -24.78 49.25
N ARG A 58 -39.12 -24.08 49.95
CA ARG A 58 -39.10 -22.69 50.44
C ARG A 58 -38.52 -22.69 51.86
N VAL A 59 -37.64 -21.75 52.19
CA VAL A 59 -37.43 -21.29 53.58
C VAL A 59 -37.24 -19.77 53.55
N GLU A 60 -38.25 -19.08 54.06
CA GLU A 60 -38.25 -17.67 54.51
C GLU A 60 -37.56 -17.55 55.87
N TYR A 61 -37.07 -16.33 56.19
CA TYR A 61 -36.97 -15.62 57.49
C TYR A 61 -35.92 -14.51 57.27
N ASP A 62 -36.03 -13.25 57.68
CA ASP A 62 -37.04 -12.46 58.39
C ASP A 62 -36.63 -10.98 58.28
N ASP A 63 -37.62 -10.11 58.41
CA ASP A 63 -37.58 -8.65 58.35
C ASP A 63 -36.83 -8.03 59.53
N GLN A 64 -35.90 -7.09 59.27
CA GLN A 64 -35.68 -5.93 60.15
C GLN A 64 -35.25 -4.69 59.33
N ARG A 65 -36.18 -3.75 59.14
CA ARG A 65 -35.88 -2.33 58.86
C ARG A 65 -35.72 -1.58 60.19
N PRO A 66 -34.90 -0.51 60.20
CA PRO A 66 -35.54 0.81 60.29
C PRO A 66 -34.87 1.93 59.47
N GLN A 67 -35.76 2.77 58.91
CA GLN A 67 -35.73 4.24 58.81
C GLN A 67 -34.49 4.99 58.25
N SER A 68 -34.68 5.48 57.02
CA SER A 68 -34.46 6.86 56.53
C SER A 68 -33.28 7.70 57.06
N ARG A 69 -32.37 8.09 56.15
CA ARG A 69 -31.99 9.50 55.94
C ARG A 69 -31.16 9.66 54.66
N VAL A 70 -31.53 10.66 53.88
CA VAL A 70 -30.83 11.18 52.70
C VAL A 70 -29.52 11.85 53.13
N GLY A 71 -28.43 11.63 52.38
CA GLY A 71 -27.18 12.35 52.57
C GLY A 71 -26.11 11.90 51.57
N TYR A 72 -26.01 12.62 50.44
CA TYR A 72 -24.80 12.58 49.60
C TYR A 72 -23.66 13.27 50.35
N THR A 73 -22.55 12.57 50.52
CA THR A 73 -21.28 13.20 50.90
C THR A 73 -20.18 12.66 49.98
N SER A 74 -19.73 13.56 49.11
CA SER A 74 -18.43 13.53 48.44
C SER A 74 -17.41 14.22 49.35
N ASP A 75 -16.30 13.58 49.68
CA ASP A 75 -15.06 14.31 49.99
C ASP A 75 -13.87 13.35 49.98
N SER A 76 -12.87 13.64 49.15
CA SER A 76 -11.47 13.79 49.60
C SER A 76 -10.58 14.34 48.47
N ARG A 77 -10.30 15.63 48.62
CA ARG A 77 -9.32 16.51 47.94
C ARG A 77 -7.88 15.97 48.04
N CYS A 78 -6.88 16.37 47.25
CA CYS A 78 -6.23 17.70 47.09
C CYS A 78 -4.98 17.53 46.17
N PRO A 79 -4.22 18.57 45.74
CA PRO A 79 -4.57 19.92 45.32
C PRO A 79 -3.85 20.38 44.01
N SER A 80 -4.47 21.30 43.27
CA SER A 80 -3.83 22.10 42.21
C SER A 80 -3.36 23.45 42.78
N ARG A 81 -2.13 23.88 42.43
CA ARG A 81 -1.66 25.27 42.61
C ARG A 81 -1.59 25.92 41.22
N LEU A 82 -2.47 26.90 41.00
CA LEU A 82 -2.34 27.92 39.95
C LEU A 82 -2.31 29.28 40.66
N GLY A 83 -1.25 30.04 40.43
CA GLY A 83 -1.21 31.48 40.69
C GLY A 83 -1.41 32.19 39.35
N TYR A 84 -2.45 33.00 39.27
CA TYR A 84 -2.69 33.97 38.21
C TYR A 84 -2.05 35.30 38.65
N ASP A 85 -1.38 35.98 37.72
CA ASP A 85 -1.24 37.43 37.77
C ASP A 85 -1.38 37.99 36.35
N ASP A 86 -2.10 39.09 36.27
CA ASP A 86 -2.62 39.75 35.07
C ASP A 86 -1.76 41.00 34.75
N THR A 87 -1.95 41.56 33.54
CA THR A 87 -1.50 42.85 32.97
C THR A 87 -0.49 42.79 31.81
N GLY A 88 -0.93 43.32 30.65
CA GLY A 88 -0.05 43.84 29.60
C GLY A 88 -0.52 43.56 28.18
N GLY A 89 -1.38 44.43 27.64
CA GLY A 89 -1.76 44.41 26.22
C GLY A 89 -0.61 44.79 25.29
N GLY A 90 -0.56 44.15 24.12
CA GLY A 90 0.32 44.50 23.00
C GLY A 90 -0.14 43.77 21.73
N TYR A 91 -0.63 44.54 20.76
CA TYR A 91 -0.92 44.06 19.41
C TYR A 91 0.39 43.74 18.68
N LEU A 92 0.58 42.50 18.23
CA LEU A 92 1.51 42.14 17.16
C LEU A 92 0.90 40.99 16.32
N GLU A 93 0.99 41.17 15.01
CA GLU A 93 0.53 40.25 13.96
C GLU A 93 0.98 38.80 14.19
N GLN A 94 0.06 37.84 14.05
CA GLN A 94 0.38 36.42 13.97
C GLN A 94 -0.21 35.81 12.69
N SER A 95 0.69 35.58 11.75
CA SER A 95 0.59 34.52 10.75
C SER A 95 1.23 33.27 11.35
N ASP A 96 0.43 32.37 11.92
CA ASP A 96 0.85 31.00 12.31
C ASP A 96 -0.40 30.12 12.62
N PRO A 97 -0.50 28.87 12.11
CA PRO A 97 -1.59 27.96 12.46
C PRO A 97 -1.37 27.27 13.82
N ARG A 98 -2.46 27.15 14.60
CA ARG A 98 -2.49 26.63 15.98
C ARG A 98 -2.20 25.11 16.01
N MET A 99 -1.22 24.71 16.82
CA MET A 99 -0.97 23.33 17.24
C MET A 99 -1.96 22.90 18.34
N TYR A 100 -2.49 21.68 18.24
CA TYR A 100 -3.08 20.98 19.39
C TYR A 100 -2.06 20.01 19.98
N CYS A 101 -1.84 20.10 21.29
CA CYS A 101 -0.95 19.21 22.03
C CYS A 101 -1.74 18.46 23.10
N THR A 102 -1.65 17.14 23.12
CA THR A 102 -2.09 16.31 24.25
C THR A 102 -0.89 15.51 24.75
N GLY A 103 -0.46 15.78 25.99
CA GLY A 103 0.37 14.96 26.88
C GLY A 103 1.75 14.46 26.43
N THR A 104 1.92 14.07 25.16
CA THR A 104 3.13 13.50 24.56
C THR A 104 3.24 13.72 23.04
N TYR A 105 2.26 14.29 22.33
CA TYR A 105 2.37 14.61 20.88
C TYR A 105 1.55 15.84 20.47
N CYS A 106 2.03 16.58 19.47
CA CYS A 106 1.29 17.65 18.80
C CYS A 106 1.13 17.32 17.31
N MET A 107 -0.10 17.38 16.78
CA MET A 107 -0.40 17.27 15.35
C MET A 107 -0.83 18.64 14.80
N GLY A 108 -0.36 18.99 13.60
CA GLY A 108 -0.83 20.15 12.84
C GLY A 108 -1.69 19.69 11.67
N ASP A 109 -2.91 20.23 11.58
CA ASP A 109 -3.83 20.02 10.48
C ASP A 109 -3.34 20.71 9.20
N THR A 110 -3.35 19.99 8.08
CA THR A 110 -3.59 20.59 6.77
C THR A 110 -4.03 19.49 5.81
N MET A 111 -5.33 19.29 5.67
CA MET A 111 -6.00 18.78 4.47
C MET A 111 -7.49 19.06 4.62
N MET A 112 -8.06 19.84 3.70
CA MET A 112 -9.42 19.76 3.14
C MET A 112 -9.77 21.11 2.49
N ALA A 113 -9.55 21.22 1.19
CA ALA A 113 -10.31 22.13 0.32
C ALA A 113 -10.20 21.65 -1.12
N THR A 114 -11.22 20.94 -1.60
CA THR A 114 -11.53 20.91 -3.04
C THR A 114 -12.96 21.29 -3.27
N ALA A 115 -13.12 22.30 -4.12
CA ALA A 115 -14.39 22.84 -4.54
C ALA A 115 -15.14 21.87 -5.48
N ARG A 116 -16.44 21.74 -5.21
CA ARG A 116 -17.57 21.54 -6.14
C ARG A 116 -17.56 20.29 -7.03
N GLY A 117 -18.48 19.37 -6.71
CA GLY A 117 -19.01 18.35 -7.62
C GLY A 117 -19.96 17.40 -6.88
N VAL A 118 -21.26 17.56 -7.09
CA VAL A 118 -22.40 16.95 -6.36
C VAL A 118 -22.44 15.41 -6.44
N CYS A 119 -22.64 14.73 -5.31
CA CYS A 119 -23.14 13.35 -5.23
C CYS A 119 -24.08 13.15 -4.02
N GLY A 120 -25.37 12.97 -4.29
CA GLY A 120 -26.28 12.01 -3.62
C GLY A 120 -26.78 12.30 -2.20
N GLU A 121 -27.83 13.10 -2.05
CA GLU A 121 -28.57 13.33 -0.79
C GLU A 121 -29.34 12.10 -0.24
N GLU A 122 -29.45 10.98 -0.98
CA GLU A 122 -30.29 9.84 -0.53
C GLU A 122 -29.56 8.83 0.38
N VAL A 123 -28.21 8.80 0.38
CA VAL A 123 -27.44 7.87 1.24
C VAL A 123 -27.37 8.35 2.70
N GLU A 124 -27.61 9.66 2.93
CA GLU A 124 -27.46 10.29 4.25
C GLU A 124 -28.60 9.93 5.22
N LEU A 125 -29.78 9.57 4.71
CA LEU A 125 -30.98 9.33 5.53
C LEU A 125 -31.00 7.96 6.22
N ASP A 126 -30.54 6.89 5.56
CA ASP A 126 -30.50 5.55 6.15
C ASP A 126 -29.37 5.40 7.17
N MET A 127 -28.23 6.04 6.92
CA MET A 127 -27.12 6.09 7.87
C MET A 127 -27.49 6.88 9.13
N ARG A 128 -28.23 7.99 8.99
CA ARG A 128 -28.77 8.76 10.14
C ARG A 128 -29.73 7.93 10.98
N ARG A 129 -30.64 7.17 10.37
CA ARG A 129 -31.58 6.31 11.11
C ARG A 129 -30.88 5.16 11.83
N HIS A 130 -29.85 4.57 11.22
CA HIS A 130 -29.07 3.50 11.83
C HIS A 130 -28.29 3.99 13.06
N ILE A 131 -27.68 5.17 12.97
CA ILE A 131 -26.92 5.79 14.07
C ILE A 131 -27.85 6.24 15.21
N GLN A 132 -29.05 6.76 14.89
CA GLN A 132 -30.02 7.23 15.89
C GLN A 132 -30.68 6.08 16.69
N ALA A 133 -30.65 4.84 16.19
CA ALA A 133 -31.30 3.69 16.83
C ALA A 133 -30.35 2.77 17.62
N CYS A 134 -29.04 3.03 17.62
CA CYS A 134 -28.06 2.15 18.27
C CYS A 134 -27.78 2.56 19.72
N ALA A 135 -28.36 1.85 20.68
CA ALA A 135 -28.09 2.03 22.11
C ALA A 135 -27.09 0.96 22.60
N CYS A 136 -25.78 1.17 22.38
CA CYS A 136 -24.70 0.34 22.92
C CYS A 136 -23.51 1.23 23.32
N THR A 137 -22.90 0.95 24.48
CA THR A 137 -21.76 1.71 25.05
C THR A 137 -20.39 1.09 24.74
N CYS A 138 -20.29 0.20 23.76
CA CYS A 138 -19.01 -0.39 23.33
C CYS A 138 -18.56 0.24 22.00
N ASN A 139 -17.34 0.78 21.98
CA ASN A 139 -16.66 1.25 20.78
C ASN A 139 -16.28 0.06 19.89
N HIS A 140 -17.15 -0.28 18.94
CA HIS A 140 -16.83 -1.18 17.85
C HIS A 140 -16.60 -0.33 16.58
N MET A 141 -15.50 -0.61 15.88
CA MET A 141 -15.17 -0.16 14.52
C MET A 141 -14.46 1.19 14.32
N GLY A 142 -13.97 1.87 15.36
CA GLY A 142 -12.97 2.93 15.16
C GLY A 142 -13.47 4.20 14.44
N TYR A 143 -14.76 4.50 14.50
CA TYR A 143 -15.32 5.81 14.16
C TYR A 143 -15.81 6.47 15.46
N GLY A 144 -15.35 7.70 15.72
CA GLY A 144 -15.54 8.41 17.00
C GLY A 144 -16.98 8.78 17.37
N ASN A 145 -17.17 9.23 18.62
CA ASN A 145 -18.46 9.61 19.20
C ASN A 145 -19.03 10.94 18.67
N TYR A 146 -20.37 11.02 18.71
CA TYR A 146 -21.32 12.05 18.25
C TYR A 146 -21.13 13.52 18.71
N MET A 147 -20.03 13.93 19.32
CA MET A 147 -19.90 15.32 19.85
C MET A 147 -19.18 16.33 18.93
N ASP A 148 -18.71 15.94 17.74
CA ASP A 148 -17.97 16.85 16.85
C ASP A 148 -18.82 17.55 15.77
N TYR A 149 -20.15 17.36 15.76
CA TYR A 149 -21.05 17.89 14.72
C TYR A 149 -22.04 18.96 15.17
N GLN A 150 -21.63 19.85 16.08
CA GLN A 150 -22.39 21.07 16.34
C GLN A 150 -21.48 22.30 16.44
N THR A 151 -21.11 22.90 15.31
CA THR A 151 -21.07 24.37 15.15
C THR A 151 -20.64 24.76 13.73
N THR A 152 -21.59 25.04 12.84
CA THR A 152 -21.68 26.34 12.13
C THR A 152 -22.94 26.40 11.27
N CYS A 153 -23.80 27.38 11.59
CA CYS A 153 -24.96 27.77 10.79
C CYS A 153 -24.55 28.51 9.51
N LEU A 154 -25.40 28.33 8.50
CA LEU A 154 -25.51 29.02 7.22
C LEU A 154 -25.66 30.55 7.33
N THR A 155 -25.05 31.29 6.40
CA THR A 155 -25.52 32.48 5.63
C THR A 155 -24.30 33.00 4.83
N GLU A 156 -24.29 33.45 3.57
CA GLU A 156 -25.25 33.81 2.52
C GLU A 156 -24.51 33.74 1.16
N LEU A 157 -25.21 33.42 0.07
CA LEU A 157 -24.75 33.56 -1.32
C LEU A 157 -25.52 34.71 -2.00
N PRO A 158 -24.97 35.29 -3.07
CA PRO A 158 -25.81 35.43 -4.26
C PRO A 158 -25.13 35.01 -5.58
N ASP A 159 -25.86 34.11 -6.25
CA ASP A 159 -26.17 33.88 -7.66
C ASP A 159 -25.30 34.42 -8.81
N ILE A 160 -25.02 33.54 -9.79
CA ILE A 160 -24.57 33.88 -11.15
C ILE A 160 -25.31 32.97 -12.14
N THR A 161 -26.03 33.59 -13.08
CA THR A 161 -26.49 32.97 -14.34
C THR A 161 -26.58 34.03 -15.47
N PRO A 162 -26.67 33.65 -16.76
CA PRO A 162 -25.62 33.89 -17.75
C PRO A 162 -25.98 34.92 -18.84
N CYS A 163 -25.00 35.38 -19.62
CA CYS A 163 -25.25 36.24 -20.78
C CYS A 163 -24.96 35.55 -22.12
N ASN A 164 -25.97 35.60 -23.00
CA ASN A 164 -25.92 35.38 -24.43
C ASN A 164 -26.69 36.55 -25.10
N GLY A 165 -26.24 37.07 -26.25
CA GLY A 165 -27.12 37.87 -27.14
C GLY A 165 -26.53 39.10 -27.89
N ASN A 166 -26.21 38.89 -29.18
CA ASN A 166 -26.32 39.71 -30.42
C ASN A 166 -26.64 41.24 -30.42
N VAL A 167 -26.19 41.97 -31.48
CA VAL A 167 -27.00 42.63 -32.58
C VAL A 167 -26.18 43.55 -33.56
N ARG A 168 -26.30 43.29 -34.89
CA ARG A 168 -26.40 44.08 -36.20
C ARG A 168 -25.68 45.46 -36.45
N LEU A 169 -24.82 45.67 -37.49
CA LEU A 169 -24.96 46.09 -38.96
C LEU A 169 -25.26 47.60 -39.24
N PRO A 170 -25.02 48.26 -40.43
CA PRO A 170 -24.30 47.97 -41.72
C PRO A 170 -23.47 49.21 -42.30
N PRO A 171 -23.39 49.52 -43.63
CA PRO A 171 -22.36 49.13 -44.64
C PRO A 171 -21.61 50.32 -45.35
N CYS A 172 -20.64 50.06 -46.25
CA CYS A 172 -20.28 50.90 -47.42
C CYS A 172 -19.34 50.21 -48.44
N GLU A 173 -19.37 50.74 -49.66
CA GLU A 173 -19.15 50.14 -50.99
C GLU A 173 -17.72 50.20 -51.61
N GLU A 174 -17.57 49.34 -52.64
CA GLU A 174 -16.90 49.47 -53.96
C GLU A 174 -15.40 49.81 -54.23
N SER A 175 -14.92 49.12 -55.27
CA SER A 175 -13.62 48.97 -55.99
C SER A 175 -13.06 50.26 -56.68
N PRO A 176 -12.08 50.25 -57.63
CA PRO A 176 -11.09 49.25 -58.10
C PRO A 176 -9.64 49.80 -58.42
N SER A 177 -8.77 48.88 -58.86
CA SER A 177 -7.73 49.02 -59.94
C SER A 177 -6.28 49.47 -59.65
N SER A 178 -5.36 48.67 -60.22
CA SER A 178 -4.04 48.95 -60.86
C SER A 178 -3.11 47.76 -60.55
N GLY A 179 -2.48 47.04 -61.48
CA GLY A 179 -2.02 47.38 -62.82
C GLY A 179 -0.50 47.53 -62.79
N SER A 180 0.27 46.47 -63.04
CA SER A 180 1.54 46.58 -63.77
C SER A 180 2.10 45.21 -64.19
N SER A 181 2.33 45.13 -65.49
CA SER A 181 3.04 44.12 -66.27
C SER A 181 4.56 44.35 -66.23
N LYS A 182 5.33 43.30 -66.57
CA LYS A 182 6.64 43.27 -67.27
C LYS A 182 7.43 42.03 -66.84
N GLU A 183 8.22 41.35 -67.67
CA GLU A 183 8.41 41.32 -69.10
C GLU A 183 9.23 40.05 -69.36
N ARG A 184 8.90 39.36 -70.45
CA ARG A 184 9.56 38.14 -70.91
C ARG A 184 10.76 38.56 -71.76
N ARG A 185 11.96 38.02 -71.51
CA ARG A 185 13.10 38.10 -72.45
C ARG A 185 13.53 36.70 -72.85
N GLU A 186 13.36 36.42 -74.14
CA GLU A 186 13.87 35.24 -74.84
C GLU A 186 15.32 35.47 -75.31
N GLY A 187 16.11 34.40 -75.34
CA GLY A 187 17.45 34.33 -75.93
C GLY A 187 18.01 32.89 -75.84
N PRO A 188 18.86 32.43 -76.77
CA PRO A 188 18.46 31.35 -77.68
C PRO A 188 19.00 29.94 -77.35
N ARG A 189 18.24 28.96 -77.85
CA ARG A 189 18.48 27.52 -77.85
C ARG A 189 19.77 27.14 -78.60
N SER A 190 20.62 26.34 -77.97
CA SER A 190 21.52 25.39 -78.65
C SER A 190 21.12 23.95 -78.32
N LYS A 191 21.25 23.08 -79.31
CA LYS A 191 20.68 21.74 -79.38
C LYS A 191 21.59 20.71 -78.68
N CYS A 192 21.08 20.02 -77.67
CA CYS A 192 21.52 18.67 -77.26
C CYS A 192 20.34 17.95 -76.58
N ARG A 193 19.48 17.29 -77.34
CA ARG A 193 19.55 15.84 -77.64
C ARG A 193 19.44 14.94 -76.39
N VAL A 194 18.20 14.82 -75.89
CA VAL A 194 17.46 13.58 -75.51
C VAL A 194 18.04 12.60 -74.45
N LEU A 195 19.32 12.64 -74.07
CA LEU A 195 19.89 11.69 -73.09
C LEU A 195 19.96 12.22 -71.65
N ALA A 196 20.01 13.54 -71.46
CA ALA A 196 20.09 14.16 -70.13
C ALA A 196 18.89 13.92 -69.20
N PRO A 197 17.61 13.97 -69.65
CA PRO A 197 16.49 13.76 -68.74
C PRO A 197 16.35 12.29 -68.31
N ILE A 198 16.82 11.35 -69.13
CA ILE A 198 16.75 9.91 -68.84
C ILE A 198 17.81 9.53 -67.80
N PHE A 199 19.05 10.03 -67.91
CA PHE A 199 20.08 9.83 -66.88
C PHE A 199 19.72 10.53 -65.56
N LEU A 200 19.11 11.72 -65.61
CA LEU A 200 18.61 12.40 -64.42
C LEU A 200 17.47 11.61 -63.75
N LEU A 201 16.52 11.08 -64.52
CA LEU A 201 15.43 10.25 -63.99
C LEU A 201 15.94 8.94 -63.38
N ILE A 202 16.87 8.26 -64.05
CA ILE A 202 17.48 7.02 -63.56
C ILE A 202 18.31 7.28 -62.31
N SER A 203 19.06 8.39 -62.25
CA SER A 203 19.81 8.77 -61.05
C SER A 203 18.89 9.16 -59.89
N VAL A 204 17.78 9.87 -60.12
CA VAL A 204 16.76 10.17 -59.10
C VAL A 204 16.01 8.91 -58.65
N LEU A 205 15.78 7.95 -59.54
CA LEU A 205 15.17 6.66 -59.21
C LEU A 205 16.14 5.72 -58.46
N LEU A 206 17.44 5.77 -58.75
CA LEU A 206 18.49 5.02 -58.03
C LEU A 206 18.82 5.66 -56.67
N LEU A 207 18.98 6.99 -56.60
CA LEU A 207 19.14 7.72 -55.34
C LEU A 207 17.86 7.68 -54.50
N GLY A 208 16.69 7.81 -55.13
CA GLY A 208 15.40 7.62 -54.47
C GLY A 208 15.19 6.19 -54.00
N GLY A 209 15.58 5.19 -54.80
CA GLY A 209 15.48 3.77 -54.47
C GLY A 209 16.44 3.30 -53.37
N LEU A 210 17.59 3.97 -53.18
CA LEU A 210 18.50 3.75 -52.05
C LEU A 210 18.15 4.61 -50.82
N CYS A 211 17.67 5.84 -51.00
CA CYS A 211 17.29 6.71 -49.88
C CYS A 211 15.95 6.33 -49.26
N LEU A 212 14.99 5.79 -50.02
CA LEU A 212 13.65 5.46 -49.52
C LEU A 212 13.67 4.33 -48.47
N PRO A 213 14.43 3.23 -48.63
CA PRO A 213 14.59 2.21 -47.58
C PRO A 213 15.33 2.73 -46.34
N LEU A 214 16.34 3.59 -46.51
CA LEU A 214 17.07 4.23 -45.40
C LEU A 214 16.21 5.26 -44.65
N LEU A 215 15.33 5.99 -45.35
CA LEU A 215 14.35 6.90 -44.75
C LEU A 215 13.20 6.13 -44.08
N LEU A 216 12.76 5.00 -44.64
CA LEU A 216 11.76 4.11 -44.02
C LEU A 216 12.30 3.39 -42.77
N GLN A 217 13.61 3.15 -42.67
CA GLN A 217 14.27 2.64 -41.45
C GLN A 217 14.43 3.70 -40.36
N SER A 218 14.19 4.98 -40.66
CA SER A 218 14.30 6.09 -39.70
C SER A 218 12.98 6.52 -39.07
N ALA A 219 11.85 5.92 -39.48
CA ALA A 219 10.57 6.21 -38.86
C ALA A 219 10.56 5.65 -37.41
N PRO A 220 10.15 6.45 -36.41
CA PRO A 220 10.01 5.95 -35.05
C PRO A 220 9.09 4.73 -35.04
N ALA A 221 9.45 3.68 -34.31
CA ALA A 221 8.60 2.51 -34.14
C ALA A 221 7.21 2.96 -33.67
N THR A 222 6.16 2.41 -34.26
CA THR A 222 4.78 2.68 -33.83
C THR A 222 4.54 2.16 -32.41
N HIS A 223 3.51 2.69 -31.73
CA HIS A 223 3.13 2.24 -30.40
C HIS A 223 2.85 0.73 -30.34
N GLN A 224 2.17 0.19 -31.37
CA GLN A 224 1.88 -1.24 -31.45
C GLN A 224 3.16 -2.07 -31.58
N GLN A 225 4.13 -1.63 -32.39
CA GLN A 225 5.42 -2.32 -32.52
C GLN A 225 6.20 -2.34 -31.20
N ARG A 226 6.17 -1.24 -30.43
CA ARG A 226 6.77 -1.21 -29.08
C ARG A 226 6.07 -2.17 -28.12
N LEU A 227 4.74 -2.23 -28.14
CA LEU A 227 3.99 -3.20 -27.35
C LEU A 227 4.32 -4.66 -27.71
N ASP A 228 4.52 -4.96 -28.99
CA ASP A 228 4.87 -6.33 -29.42
C ASP A 228 6.27 -6.73 -28.92
N VAL A 229 7.23 -5.80 -28.92
CA VAL A 229 8.55 -5.99 -28.29
C VAL A 229 8.40 -6.23 -26.78
N VAL A 230 7.61 -5.41 -26.09
CA VAL A 230 7.36 -5.56 -24.65
C VAL A 230 6.73 -6.91 -24.32
N ARG A 231 5.70 -7.33 -25.06
CA ARG A 231 5.05 -8.64 -24.85
C ARG A 231 6.07 -9.77 -24.97
N ARG A 232 6.95 -9.73 -25.97
CA ARG A 232 8.03 -10.71 -26.11
C ARG A 232 8.96 -10.68 -24.90
N ILE A 233 9.40 -9.50 -24.46
CA ILE A 233 10.25 -9.37 -23.26
C ILE A 233 9.58 -9.98 -22.03
N LEU A 234 8.28 -9.71 -21.81
CA LEU A 234 7.53 -10.22 -20.66
C LEU A 234 7.28 -11.73 -20.71
N THR A 235 7.39 -12.36 -21.88
CA THR A 235 7.44 -13.83 -21.98
C THR A 235 8.81 -14.39 -21.58
N GLU A 236 9.89 -13.68 -21.87
CA GLU A 236 11.27 -14.11 -21.61
C GLU A 236 11.70 -13.87 -20.15
N VAL A 237 11.26 -12.75 -19.57
CA VAL A 237 11.62 -12.30 -18.22
C VAL A 237 10.34 -12.05 -17.44
N PRO A 238 10.18 -12.64 -16.23
CA PRO A 238 9.02 -12.34 -15.41
C PRO A 238 9.01 -10.86 -15.04
N LEU A 239 7.90 -10.17 -15.30
CA LEU A 239 7.60 -8.92 -14.62
C LEU A 239 7.41 -9.21 -13.14
N ILE A 240 8.27 -8.64 -12.30
CA ILE A 240 8.20 -8.80 -10.85
C ILE A 240 7.80 -7.48 -10.23
N ASP A 241 6.58 -7.43 -9.70
CA ASP A 241 6.13 -6.32 -8.88
C ASP A 241 6.46 -6.58 -7.40
N GLY A 242 7.07 -5.58 -6.76
CA GLY A 242 7.61 -5.68 -5.41
C GLY A 242 6.61 -5.48 -4.29
N HIS A 243 5.41 -4.96 -4.55
CA HIS A 243 4.46 -4.62 -3.49
C HIS A 243 3.02 -4.46 -3.99
N ASN A 244 2.12 -5.31 -3.48
CA ASN A 244 0.69 -5.24 -3.75
C ASN A 244 -0.13 -5.67 -2.52
N ASP A 245 -1.11 -4.86 -2.14
CA ASP A 245 -1.92 -4.99 -0.92
C ASP A 245 -3.29 -5.66 -1.14
N LEU A 246 -3.48 -6.41 -2.23
CA LEU A 246 -4.68 -7.23 -2.42
C LEU A 246 -5.05 -8.05 -1.16
N PRO A 247 -4.11 -8.66 -0.40
CA PRO A 247 -4.44 -9.35 0.85
C PRO A 247 -5.10 -8.46 1.91
N TRP A 248 -4.76 -7.17 1.96
CA TRP A 248 -5.42 -6.21 2.84
C TRP A 248 -6.85 -5.93 2.39
N ASN A 249 -7.09 -5.78 1.09
CA ASN A 249 -8.44 -5.62 0.55
C ASN A 249 -9.32 -6.86 0.80
N VAL A 250 -8.76 -8.06 0.65
CA VAL A 250 -9.45 -9.31 1.01
C VAL A 250 -9.83 -9.33 2.50
N ARG A 251 -8.93 -8.87 3.38
CA ARG A 251 -9.27 -8.71 4.80
C ARG A 251 -10.38 -7.69 5.02
N LYS A 252 -10.27 -6.53 4.37
CA LYS A 252 -11.19 -5.39 4.55
C LYS A 252 -12.59 -5.69 4.05
N PHE A 253 -12.73 -6.31 2.88
CA PHE A 253 -14.02 -6.50 2.22
C PHE A 253 -14.71 -7.81 2.60
N VAL A 254 -13.95 -8.88 2.82
CA VAL A 254 -14.53 -10.22 3.11
C VAL A 254 -13.96 -10.87 4.36
N HIS A 255 -13.22 -10.13 5.20
CA HIS A 255 -12.68 -10.66 6.45
C HIS A 255 -11.87 -11.96 6.27
N ASN A 256 -11.06 -12.03 5.21
CA ASN A 256 -10.25 -13.20 4.84
C ASN A 256 -11.04 -14.48 4.47
N GLN A 257 -12.36 -14.38 4.29
CA GLN A 257 -13.23 -15.45 3.81
C GLN A 257 -13.11 -15.58 2.29
N LEU A 258 -12.10 -16.32 1.85
CA LEU A 258 -11.78 -16.47 0.41
C LEU A 258 -12.90 -17.14 -0.42
N GLY A 259 -13.88 -17.79 0.21
CA GLY A 259 -15.07 -18.29 -0.48
C GLY A 259 -15.98 -17.19 -1.03
N GLU A 260 -15.88 -15.97 -0.48
CA GLU A 260 -16.70 -14.81 -0.86
C GLU A 260 -16.04 -13.95 -1.96
N VAL A 261 -14.87 -14.35 -2.46
CA VAL A 261 -14.15 -13.63 -3.52
C VAL A 261 -13.62 -14.58 -4.58
N ASN A 262 -13.98 -14.32 -5.83
CA ASN A 262 -13.47 -15.06 -6.97
C ASN A 262 -12.45 -14.21 -7.75
N LEU A 263 -11.16 -14.36 -7.45
CA LEU A 263 -10.10 -13.61 -8.14
C LEU A 263 -9.98 -13.96 -9.64
N SER A 264 -10.55 -15.09 -10.08
CA SER A 264 -10.59 -15.45 -11.51
C SER A 264 -11.65 -14.68 -12.29
N SER A 265 -12.51 -13.92 -11.61
CA SER A 265 -13.49 -13.02 -12.23
C SER A 265 -12.97 -11.58 -12.30
N ASP A 266 -13.62 -10.75 -13.12
CA ASP A 266 -13.33 -9.31 -13.22
C ASP A 266 -13.91 -8.59 -12.00
N LEU A 267 -13.07 -8.34 -10.99
CA LEU A 267 -13.47 -7.68 -9.75
C LEU A 267 -13.82 -6.20 -9.98
N GLY A 268 -13.37 -5.61 -11.09
CA GLY A 268 -13.76 -4.25 -11.49
C GLY A 268 -15.26 -4.11 -11.78
N ARG A 269 -16.02 -5.22 -11.80
CA ARG A 269 -17.47 -5.25 -12.03
C ARG A 269 -18.27 -5.83 -10.86
N ILE A 270 -17.61 -6.17 -9.76
CA ILE A 270 -18.22 -6.86 -8.62
C ILE A 270 -18.11 -5.97 -7.38
N ASP A 271 -19.24 -5.66 -6.73
CA ASP A 271 -19.24 -4.92 -5.47
C ASP A 271 -18.69 -5.78 -4.31
N PRO A 272 -17.97 -5.19 -3.33
CA PRO A 272 -17.60 -3.77 -3.22
C PRO A 272 -16.37 -3.36 -4.03
N TRP A 273 -15.65 -4.30 -4.68
CA TRP A 273 -14.41 -4.01 -5.40
C TRP A 273 -14.58 -3.00 -6.53
N ALA A 274 -15.65 -3.10 -7.33
CA ALA A 274 -15.92 -2.22 -8.47
C ALA A 274 -16.00 -0.73 -8.10
N ARG A 275 -16.39 -0.41 -6.86
CA ARG A 275 -16.53 0.97 -6.35
C ARG A 275 -15.36 1.41 -5.50
N SER A 276 -14.38 0.54 -5.26
CA SER A 276 -13.26 0.88 -4.41
C SER A 276 -12.13 1.42 -5.25
N ASP A 277 -11.73 2.66 -4.96
CA ASP A 277 -10.48 3.25 -5.48
C ASP A 277 -9.23 2.48 -5.03
N TRP A 278 -9.37 1.53 -4.12
CA TRP A 278 -8.30 0.65 -3.67
C TRP A 278 -8.30 -0.66 -4.44
N SER A 279 -9.20 -0.95 -5.39
CA SER A 279 -9.29 -2.24 -6.08
C SER A 279 -8.58 -2.25 -7.43
N HIS A 280 -7.35 -2.75 -7.45
CA HIS A 280 -6.48 -2.68 -8.62
C HIS A 280 -6.17 -4.04 -9.23
N THR A 281 -6.45 -5.12 -8.50
CA THR A 281 -5.93 -6.45 -8.84
C THR A 281 -7.01 -7.51 -8.90
N ASP A 282 -7.00 -8.24 -10.00
CA ASP A 282 -7.63 -9.55 -10.16
C ASP A 282 -6.82 -10.36 -11.19
N ILE A 283 -7.12 -11.66 -11.32
CA ILE A 283 -6.36 -12.53 -12.22
C ILE A 283 -6.50 -12.09 -13.69
N PRO A 284 -7.69 -11.74 -14.22
CA PRO A 284 -7.79 -11.20 -15.58
C PRO A 284 -6.89 -9.98 -15.85
N ARG A 285 -6.84 -9.01 -14.93
CA ARG A 285 -5.97 -7.83 -15.06
C ARG A 285 -4.49 -8.19 -14.92
N LEU A 286 -4.11 -9.06 -13.97
CA LEU A 286 -2.73 -9.55 -13.85
C LEU A 286 -2.24 -10.24 -15.12
N ARG A 287 -3.10 -11.04 -15.75
CA ARG A 287 -2.81 -11.72 -17.02
C ARG A 287 -2.68 -10.74 -18.18
N THR A 288 -3.56 -9.75 -18.24
CA THR A 288 -3.49 -8.67 -19.25
C THR A 288 -2.21 -7.84 -19.09
N GLY A 289 -1.78 -7.61 -17.85
CA GLY A 289 -0.54 -6.93 -17.51
C GLY A 289 0.72 -7.77 -17.69
N LEU A 290 0.57 -9.06 -18.00
CA LEU A 290 1.67 -10.03 -18.14
C LEU A 290 2.57 -10.09 -16.90
N VAL A 291 1.97 -9.99 -15.71
CA VAL A 291 2.69 -10.11 -14.43
C VAL A 291 3.20 -11.55 -14.28
N GLY A 292 4.52 -11.71 -14.12
CA GLY A 292 5.17 -13.02 -13.95
C GLY A 292 5.39 -13.38 -12.48
N ALA A 293 5.53 -12.39 -11.61
CA ALA A 293 5.68 -12.57 -10.18
C ALA A 293 5.15 -11.35 -9.40
N GLN A 294 4.62 -11.62 -8.21
CA GLN A 294 4.08 -10.60 -7.31
C GLN A 294 4.54 -10.90 -5.89
N PHE A 295 5.11 -9.90 -5.22
CA PHE A 295 5.17 -9.88 -3.77
C PHE A 295 3.84 -9.35 -3.21
N TRP A 296 3.13 -10.22 -2.50
CA TRP A 296 1.91 -9.88 -1.78
C TRP A 296 2.26 -9.35 -0.39
N SER A 297 1.73 -8.17 -0.06
CA SER A 297 1.97 -7.51 1.22
C SER A 297 1.15 -8.18 2.32
N ALA A 298 1.85 -8.74 3.31
CA ALA A 298 1.28 -9.11 4.61
C ALA A 298 1.30 -7.89 5.53
N TYR A 299 0.54 -6.86 5.15
CA TYR A 299 0.42 -5.60 5.86
C TYR A 299 -0.44 -5.72 7.13
N VAL A 300 -0.03 -5.02 8.19
CA VAL A 300 -0.82 -4.82 9.40
C VAL A 300 -0.79 -3.34 9.81
N PRO A 301 -1.95 -2.72 10.16
CA PRO A 301 -1.99 -1.34 10.60
C PRO A 301 -1.12 -1.05 11.83
N CYS A 302 -0.53 0.14 11.85
CA CYS A 302 0.29 0.61 12.98
C CYS A 302 -0.45 0.62 14.33
N GLY A 303 -1.77 0.80 14.33
CA GLY A 303 -2.59 0.73 15.55
C GLY A 303 -2.59 -0.65 16.24
N ALA A 304 -2.13 -1.71 15.57
CA ALA A 304 -1.98 -3.04 16.17
C ALA A 304 -0.63 -3.24 16.86
N ALA A 305 0.31 -2.30 16.72
CA ALA A 305 1.62 -2.37 17.37
C ALA A 305 1.44 -2.48 18.89
N GLN A 306 2.23 -3.36 19.52
CA GLN A 306 2.13 -3.70 20.96
C GLN A 306 0.77 -4.30 21.40
N LEU A 307 -0.12 -4.60 20.46
CA LEU A 307 -1.39 -5.30 20.70
C LEU A 307 -1.35 -6.67 20.02
N ASN A 308 -2.12 -6.84 18.94
CA ASN A 308 -2.29 -8.08 18.20
C ASN A 308 -1.54 -8.12 16.86
N ALA A 309 -0.54 -7.25 16.65
CA ALA A 309 0.22 -7.19 15.38
C ALA A 309 0.72 -8.57 14.91
N VAL A 310 1.33 -9.37 15.80
CA VAL A 310 1.85 -10.71 15.45
C VAL A 310 0.74 -11.64 14.96
N GLN A 311 -0.41 -11.65 15.63
CA GLN A 311 -1.56 -12.47 15.23
C GLN A 311 -2.07 -12.04 13.85
N LEU A 312 -2.27 -10.73 13.65
CA LEU A 312 -2.74 -10.19 12.38
C LEU A 312 -1.77 -10.51 11.24
N SER A 313 -0.46 -10.41 11.47
CA SER A 313 0.55 -10.79 10.48
C SER A 313 0.47 -12.26 10.11
N LEU A 314 0.25 -13.15 11.08
CA LEU A 314 0.04 -14.58 10.81
C LEU A 314 -1.23 -14.83 9.97
N GLU A 315 -2.33 -14.14 10.27
CA GLU A 315 -3.57 -14.21 9.48
C GLU A 315 -3.37 -13.69 8.04
N GLN A 316 -2.60 -12.63 7.85
CA GLN A 316 -2.30 -12.08 6.53
C GLN A 316 -1.34 -12.99 5.74
N ILE A 317 -0.34 -13.59 6.38
CA ILE A 317 0.51 -14.62 5.77
C ILE A 317 -0.34 -15.82 5.35
N ASP A 318 -1.24 -16.27 6.22
CA ASP A 318 -2.16 -17.38 5.94
C ASP A 318 -3.09 -17.09 4.75
N VAL A 319 -3.73 -15.91 4.70
CA VAL A 319 -4.63 -15.59 3.59
C VAL A 319 -3.89 -15.53 2.25
N ILE A 320 -2.64 -15.04 2.21
CA ILE A 320 -1.83 -15.07 0.98
C ILE A 320 -1.57 -16.51 0.53
N ARG A 321 -1.23 -17.41 1.46
CA ARG A 321 -1.00 -18.83 1.16
C ARG A 321 -2.25 -19.49 0.61
N ARG A 322 -3.38 -19.36 1.31
CA ARG A 322 -4.67 -19.92 0.86
C ARG A 322 -5.15 -19.31 -0.45
N LEU A 323 -4.90 -18.03 -0.68
CA LEU A 323 -5.25 -17.34 -1.94
C LEU A 323 -4.47 -17.93 -3.12
N ALA A 324 -3.17 -18.19 -2.94
CA ALA A 324 -2.36 -18.87 -3.95
C ALA A 324 -2.80 -20.33 -4.18
N GLU A 325 -3.13 -21.06 -3.10
CA GLU A 325 -3.62 -22.46 -3.17
C GLU A 325 -4.98 -22.56 -3.88
N MET A 326 -5.94 -21.70 -3.54
CA MET A 326 -7.28 -21.67 -4.15
C MET A 326 -7.26 -21.27 -5.63
N ASN A 327 -6.20 -20.57 -6.06
CA ASN A 327 -6.01 -20.14 -7.45
C ASN A 327 -4.78 -20.82 -8.08
N ALA A 328 -4.47 -22.07 -7.70
CA ALA A 328 -3.25 -22.78 -8.12
C ALA A 328 -3.13 -23.00 -9.64
N GLN A 329 -4.22 -22.87 -10.40
CA GLN A 329 -4.21 -22.85 -11.87
C GLN A 329 -3.55 -21.58 -12.43
N HIS A 330 -3.51 -20.49 -11.65
CA HIS A 330 -2.95 -19.21 -12.06
C HIS A 330 -1.73 -18.79 -11.25
N LEU A 331 -1.74 -19.07 -9.94
CA LEU A 331 -0.75 -18.62 -8.97
C LEU A 331 0.07 -19.80 -8.46
N THR A 332 1.29 -19.56 -8.01
CA THR A 332 2.08 -20.55 -7.27
C THR A 332 2.87 -19.85 -6.20
N LEU A 333 2.66 -20.25 -4.95
CA LEU A 333 3.46 -19.74 -3.83
C LEU A 333 4.90 -20.23 -3.99
N VAL A 334 5.85 -19.30 -4.06
CA VAL A 334 7.28 -19.60 -4.19
C VAL A 334 8.07 -18.83 -3.15
N THR A 335 9.24 -19.36 -2.82
CA THR A 335 10.06 -18.84 -1.72
C THR A 335 11.55 -18.79 -2.07
N SER A 336 11.90 -18.79 -3.36
CA SER A 336 13.28 -18.69 -3.84
C SER A 336 13.29 -18.14 -5.27
N VAL A 337 14.46 -17.67 -5.73
CA VAL A 337 14.64 -17.24 -7.12
C VAL A 337 14.35 -18.39 -8.09
N ARG A 338 14.83 -19.59 -7.76
CA ARG A 338 14.57 -20.79 -8.58
C ARG A 338 13.07 -21.04 -8.75
N GLY A 339 12.32 -21.04 -7.65
CA GLY A 339 10.87 -21.26 -7.68
C GLY A 339 10.14 -20.19 -8.49
N LEU A 340 10.57 -18.92 -8.37
CA LEU A 340 10.02 -17.82 -9.16
C LEU A 340 10.21 -18.05 -10.66
N VAL A 341 11.44 -18.37 -11.09
CA VAL A 341 11.74 -18.62 -12.51
C VAL A 341 11.02 -19.86 -13.04
N GLU A 342 10.89 -20.91 -12.22
CA GLU A 342 10.13 -22.12 -12.55
C GLU A 342 8.63 -21.81 -12.76
N ALA A 343 8.01 -21.09 -11.82
CA ALA A 343 6.60 -20.72 -11.93
C ALA A 343 6.32 -19.87 -13.18
N HIS A 344 7.18 -18.89 -13.49
CA HIS A 344 7.05 -18.07 -14.71
C HIS A 344 7.16 -18.92 -15.98
N ARG A 345 8.12 -19.84 -16.03
CA ARG A 345 8.31 -20.78 -17.15
C ARG A 345 7.06 -21.65 -17.37
N ASP A 346 6.40 -22.05 -16.29
CA ASP A 346 5.17 -22.84 -16.31
C ASP A 346 3.92 -21.97 -16.63
N GLY A 347 4.10 -20.70 -16.96
CA GLY A 347 3.02 -19.76 -17.29
C GLY A 347 2.17 -19.37 -16.08
N LYS A 348 2.68 -19.57 -14.85
CA LYS A 348 2.01 -19.17 -13.61
C LYS A 348 2.63 -17.89 -13.06
N ILE A 349 1.84 -17.17 -12.26
CA ILE A 349 2.31 -16.00 -11.53
C ILE A 349 2.94 -16.49 -10.23
N ALA A 350 4.23 -16.24 -10.07
CA ALA A 350 4.93 -16.53 -8.83
C ALA A 350 4.44 -15.61 -7.71
N SER A 351 3.83 -16.17 -6.69
CA SER A 351 3.36 -15.46 -5.51
C SER A 351 4.41 -15.55 -4.40
N LEU A 352 4.92 -14.41 -3.94
CA LEU A 352 5.82 -14.31 -2.79
C LEU A 352 5.16 -13.51 -1.67
N ILE A 353 5.65 -13.67 -0.45
CA ILE A 353 5.13 -12.96 0.72
C ILE A 353 6.16 -11.95 1.20
N GLY A 354 5.72 -10.72 1.42
CA GLY A 354 6.51 -9.69 2.07
C GLY A 354 5.79 -9.11 3.28
N VAL A 355 6.46 -9.06 4.42
CA VAL A 355 5.86 -8.53 5.66
C VAL A 355 6.13 -7.04 5.73
N GLU A 356 5.07 -6.24 5.78
CA GLU A 356 5.17 -4.78 5.80
C GLU A 356 5.03 -4.22 7.21
N GLY A 357 6.17 -3.84 7.80
CA GLY A 357 6.27 -3.18 9.09
C GLY A 357 6.84 -4.08 10.18
N GLY A 358 7.94 -3.62 10.79
CA GLY A 358 8.66 -4.35 11.83
C GLY A 358 7.90 -4.52 13.15
N HIS A 359 6.81 -3.78 13.38
CA HIS A 359 5.92 -3.99 14.53
C HIS A 359 5.25 -5.37 14.50
N SER A 360 5.14 -5.97 13.31
CA SER A 360 4.73 -7.36 13.09
C SER A 360 5.57 -8.39 13.85
N LEU A 361 6.80 -8.05 14.22
CA LEU A 361 7.69 -8.97 14.94
C LEU A 361 7.39 -9.05 16.44
N GLY A 362 6.63 -8.12 17.02
CA GLY A 362 6.46 -8.02 18.47
C GLY A 362 7.81 -7.99 19.21
N ASN A 363 8.81 -7.31 18.63
CA ASN A 363 10.18 -7.23 19.14
C ASN A 363 10.89 -8.61 19.33
N SER A 364 10.53 -9.62 18.53
CA SER A 364 11.06 -10.99 18.64
C SER A 364 11.75 -11.49 17.37
N LEU A 365 13.01 -11.89 17.48
CA LEU A 365 13.73 -12.61 16.42
C LEU A 365 13.19 -14.03 16.21
N GLY A 366 12.54 -14.63 17.22
CA GLY A 366 11.84 -15.89 17.08
C GLY A 366 10.67 -15.77 16.10
N VAL A 367 9.87 -14.71 16.25
CA VAL A 367 8.75 -14.40 15.32
C VAL A 367 9.27 -14.15 13.91
N LEU A 368 10.38 -13.42 13.76
CA LEU A 368 11.03 -13.22 12.45
C LEU A 368 11.36 -14.56 11.75
N ARG A 369 12.00 -15.49 12.49
CA ARG A 369 12.33 -16.82 11.95
C ARG A 369 11.07 -17.62 11.61
N THR A 370 10.02 -17.51 12.41
CA THR A 370 8.72 -18.14 12.12
C THR A 370 8.12 -17.61 10.83
N PHE A 371 8.08 -16.30 10.62
CA PHE A 371 7.57 -15.72 9.36
C PHE A 371 8.37 -16.18 8.15
N TYR A 372 9.70 -16.25 8.26
CA TYR A 372 10.54 -16.83 7.19
C TYR A 372 10.17 -18.29 6.89
N GLY A 373 9.97 -19.11 7.93
CA GLY A 373 9.53 -20.50 7.81
C GLY A 373 8.14 -20.65 7.19
N LEU A 374 7.26 -19.66 7.39
CA LEU A 374 5.93 -19.60 6.78
C LEU A 374 5.94 -19.08 5.34
N GLY A 375 7.10 -18.67 4.81
CA GLY A 375 7.29 -18.32 3.40
C GLY A 375 7.58 -16.84 3.13
N ALA A 376 7.61 -15.99 4.16
CA ALA A 376 7.97 -14.58 3.97
C ALA A 376 9.41 -14.42 3.44
N ARG A 377 9.62 -13.49 2.51
CA ARG A 377 10.91 -13.28 1.84
C ARG A 377 11.42 -11.85 1.82
N TYR A 378 10.62 -10.87 2.24
CA TYR A 378 11.15 -9.59 2.72
C TYR A 378 10.49 -9.16 4.04
N LEU A 379 11.17 -8.25 4.75
CA LEU A 379 10.59 -7.48 5.85
C LEU A 379 10.85 -5.99 5.61
N THR A 380 9.78 -5.19 5.54
CA THR A 380 9.84 -3.73 5.60
C THR A 380 10.08 -3.32 7.05
N LEU A 381 11.20 -2.65 7.32
CA LEU A 381 11.66 -2.46 8.72
C LEU A 381 10.68 -1.64 9.57
N THR A 382 9.95 -0.72 8.95
CA THR A 382 8.86 0.06 9.58
C THR A 382 7.69 0.16 8.61
N HIS A 383 6.52 0.56 9.09
CA HIS A 383 5.47 1.12 8.24
C HIS A 383 5.41 2.64 8.53
N ALA A 384 4.24 3.27 8.52
CA ALA A 384 4.01 4.67 8.92
C ALA A 384 4.13 4.92 10.45
N CYS A 385 4.85 4.06 11.18
CA CYS A 385 5.08 4.15 12.61
C CYS A 385 6.47 3.62 12.96
N ASP A 386 7.07 4.21 13.99
CA ASP A 386 8.32 3.72 14.58
C ASP A 386 8.09 2.35 15.23
N THR A 387 9.15 1.55 15.24
CA THR A 387 9.28 0.43 16.18
C THR A 387 10.21 0.85 17.32
N SER A 388 10.36 0.05 18.37
CA SER A 388 11.36 0.31 19.42
C SER A 388 12.81 0.23 18.90
N TRP A 389 13.02 -0.17 17.64
CA TRP A 389 14.34 -0.46 17.09
C TRP A 389 14.64 0.11 15.70
N ALA A 390 13.67 0.73 15.04
CA ALA A 390 13.80 1.39 13.75
C ALA A 390 12.82 2.57 13.63
N VAL A 391 13.30 3.65 13.01
CA VAL A 391 12.50 4.89 12.83
C VAL A 391 11.90 4.96 11.42
N CYS A 392 10.59 5.21 11.33
CA CYS A 392 9.85 5.45 10.10
C CYS A 392 10.06 6.86 9.51
N SER A 393 9.62 7.06 8.27
CA SER A 393 9.77 8.32 7.53
C SER A 393 8.75 9.40 7.92
N VAL A 394 7.69 9.03 8.66
CA VAL A 394 6.63 9.96 9.05
C VAL A 394 7.21 10.98 10.03
N GLY A 395 6.94 12.27 9.81
CA GLY A 395 7.48 13.36 10.63
C GLY A 395 8.95 13.70 10.35
N GLU A 396 9.62 13.04 9.40
CA GLU A 396 10.98 13.41 9.01
C GLU A 396 10.97 14.76 8.26
N THR A 397 11.62 15.77 8.86
CA THR A 397 11.89 17.05 8.20
C THR A 397 13.38 17.16 7.86
N ASN A 398 13.71 18.00 6.87
CA ASN A 398 15.09 18.28 6.46
C ASN A 398 15.97 18.85 7.59
N ASN A 399 15.38 19.29 8.70
CA ASN A 399 16.03 19.90 9.86
C ASN A 399 15.97 19.03 11.13
N THR A 400 15.55 17.77 11.04
CA THR A 400 15.59 16.87 12.20
C THR A 400 17.03 16.61 12.61
N HIS A 401 17.48 17.24 13.70
CA HIS A 401 18.80 17.00 14.26
C HIS A 401 18.97 15.51 14.61
N ASP A 402 20.03 14.90 14.05
CA ASP A 402 20.41 13.47 14.08
C ASP A 402 20.84 12.96 15.48
N THR A 403 20.11 13.26 16.56
CA THR A 403 20.49 12.77 17.91
C THR A 403 20.03 11.33 18.16
N VAL A 404 18.99 10.86 17.46
CA VAL A 404 18.46 9.50 17.59
C VAL A 404 18.93 8.65 16.40
N PRO A 405 19.61 7.51 16.63
CA PRO A 405 20.05 6.63 15.55
C PRO A 405 18.85 6.02 14.83
N GLY A 406 18.93 5.88 13.50
CA GLY A 406 17.84 5.27 12.72
C GLY A 406 17.58 3.79 13.05
N LEU A 407 18.63 3.05 13.45
CA LEU A 407 18.51 1.69 14.00
C LEU A 407 19.12 1.62 15.39
N SER A 408 18.40 1.00 16.31
CA SER A 408 18.96 0.61 17.61
C SER A 408 19.92 -0.57 17.45
N GLU A 409 20.63 -0.90 18.53
CA GLU A 409 21.47 -2.09 18.58
C GLU A 409 20.69 -3.41 18.42
N PHE A 410 19.40 -3.43 18.77
CA PHE A 410 18.50 -4.54 18.44
C PHE A 410 18.09 -4.50 16.96
N GLY A 411 17.81 -3.32 16.39
CA GLY A 411 17.48 -3.17 14.97
C GLY A 411 18.61 -3.63 14.05
N LYS A 412 19.87 -3.36 14.43
CA LYS A 412 21.03 -3.92 13.73
C LYS A 412 21.10 -5.45 13.79
N ALA A 413 20.67 -6.05 14.91
CA ALA A 413 20.55 -7.49 15.05
C ALA A 413 19.43 -8.08 14.18
N VAL A 414 18.29 -7.38 14.04
CA VAL A 414 17.23 -7.74 13.09
C VAL A 414 17.77 -7.79 11.66
N VAL A 415 18.48 -6.74 11.21
CA VAL A 415 19.09 -6.70 9.88
C VAL A 415 20.07 -7.86 9.64
N ARG A 416 20.90 -8.19 10.64
CA ARG A 416 21.83 -9.34 10.55
C ARG A 416 21.10 -10.68 10.49
N GLU A 417 20.01 -10.85 11.24
CA GLU A 417 19.20 -12.08 11.18
C GLU A 417 18.48 -12.21 9.84
N LEU A 418 18.01 -11.11 9.24
CA LEU A 418 17.49 -11.09 7.86
C LEU A 418 18.55 -11.58 6.86
N ASN A 419 19.79 -11.09 6.96
CA ASN A 419 20.89 -11.56 6.11
C ASN A 419 21.19 -13.05 6.31
N ARG A 420 21.22 -13.53 7.56
CA ARG A 420 21.46 -14.94 7.88
C ARG A 420 20.37 -15.85 7.32
N LEU A 421 19.12 -15.41 7.37
CA LEU A 421 17.97 -16.14 6.81
C LEU A 421 17.93 -16.09 5.28
N GLY A 422 18.56 -15.11 4.64
CA GLY A 422 18.33 -14.83 3.22
C GLY A 422 16.95 -14.24 2.98
N MET A 423 16.51 -13.39 3.90
CA MET A 423 15.31 -12.58 3.77
C MET A 423 15.73 -11.16 3.34
N LEU A 424 15.08 -10.62 2.32
CA LEU A 424 15.35 -9.28 1.81
C LEU A 424 15.05 -8.23 2.89
N VAL A 425 15.98 -7.29 3.06
CA VAL A 425 15.78 -6.11 3.91
C VAL A 425 15.09 -5.05 3.06
N ASP A 426 13.86 -4.67 3.42
CA ASP A 426 13.10 -3.64 2.73
C ASP A 426 13.12 -2.31 3.49
N LEU A 427 13.53 -1.25 2.79
CA LEU A 427 13.72 0.10 3.30
C LEU A 427 12.62 1.07 2.87
N SER A 428 11.55 0.60 2.22
CA SER A 428 10.34 1.41 2.11
C SER A 428 9.80 1.76 3.50
N HIS A 429 9.11 2.91 3.64
CA HIS A 429 8.59 3.51 4.87
C HIS A 429 9.61 3.99 5.92
N VAL A 430 10.88 3.64 5.82
CA VAL A 430 11.87 4.00 6.85
C VAL A 430 12.36 5.44 6.68
N SER A 431 12.78 6.09 7.77
CA SER A 431 13.45 7.40 7.70
C SER A 431 14.78 7.31 6.96
N THR A 432 15.26 8.45 6.43
CA THR A 432 16.57 8.55 5.78
C THR A 432 17.71 8.09 6.70
N ARG A 433 17.63 8.37 8.00
CA ARG A 433 18.59 7.86 8.99
C ARG A 433 18.56 6.34 9.11
N THR A 434 17.39 5.72 9.08
CA THR A 434 17.24 4.26 9.06
C THR A 434 17.77 3.67 7.76
N MET A 435 17.51 4.31 6.61
CA MET A 435 18.07 3.88 5.32
C MET A 435 19.60 3.78 5.39
N ARG A 436 20.25 4.85 5.88
CA ARG A 436 21.72 4.91 6.04
C ARG A 436 22.23 3.86 7.03
N ALA A 437 21.59 3.74 8.19
CA ALA A 437 21.98 2.77 9.21
C ALA A 437 21.84 1.31 8.73
N ALA A 438 20.78 1.00 7.99
CA ALA A 438 20.57 -0.32 7.42
C ALA A 438 21.60 -0.64 6.32
N LEU A 439 21.87 0.30 5.40
CA LEU A 439 22.89 0.15 4.37
C LEU A 439 24.30 -0.05 4.94
N GLN A 440 24.62 0.56 6.08
CA GLN A 440 25.88 0.33 6.80
C GLN A 440 25.94 -1.02 7.52
N THR A 441 24.78 -1.56 7.92
CA THR A 441 24.70 -2.78 8.73
C THR A 441 24.59 -4.05 7.90
N THR A 442 23.87 -3.98 6.77
CA THR A 442 23.56 -5.16 5.95
C THR A 442 24.80 -5.76 5.31
N ARG A 443 24.75 -7.07 5.07
CA ARG A 443 25.76 -7.86 4.35
C ARG A 443 25.27 -8.33 2.98
N ALA A 444 23.96 -8.27 2.75
CA ALA A 444 23.33 -8.56 1.46
C ALA A 444 22.76 -7.26 0.84
N PRO A 445 22.51 -7.25 -0.48
CA PRO A 445 21.78 -6.16 -1.12
C PRO A 445 20.38 -5.95 -0.50
N VAL A 446 19.96 -4.69 -0.36
CA VAL A 446 18.63 -4.31 0.14
C VAL A 446 17.67 -3.97 -1.00
N ILE A 447 16.39 -3.86 -0.66
CA ILE A 447 15.37 -3.33 -1.57
C ILE A 447 14.69 -2.10 -0.98
N PHE A 448 14.10 -1.28 -1.84
CA PHE A 448 12.94 -0.47 -1.51
C PHE A 448 11.79 -1.04 -2.32
N SER A 449 10.85 -1.74 -1.68
CA SER A 449 9.79 -2.47 -2.38
C SER A 449 8.80 -1.56 -3.11
N HIS A 450 8.64 -0.31 -2.67
CA HIS A 450 7.76 0.68 -3.29
C HIS A 450 8.17 2.12 -2.83
N SER A 451 9.20 2.71 -3.43
CA SER A 451 9.60 4.10 -3.10
C SER A 451 10.14 4.84 -4.33
N ALA A 452 9.84 6.14 -4.46
CA ALA A 452 10.25 6.92 -5.62
C ALA A 452 11.49 7.79 -5.31
N ALA A 453 11.87 8.66 -6.25
CA ALA A 453 13.03 9.55 -6.11
C ALA A 453 12.68 10.89 -5.43
N ARG A 454 13.37 11.22 -4.33
CA ARG A 454 13.06 12.42 -3.52
C ARG A 454 13.39 13.74 -4.25
N ALA A 455 14.33 13.69 -5.19
CA ALA A 455 14.71 14.86 -5.99
C ALA A 455 13.60 15.36 -6.91
N LEU A 456 12.65 14.49 -7.32
CA LEU A 456 11.52 14.88 -8.19
C LEU A 456 10.24 15.18 -7.39
N CYS A 457 9.99 14.42 -6.32
CA CYS A 457 8.93 14.71 -5.36
C CYS A 457 9.50 14.60 -3.94
N ASN A 458 9.54 15.74 -3.23
CA ASN A 458 10.08 15.87 -1.89
C ASN A 458 9.12 15.32 -0.80
N SER A 459 8.77 14.05 -0.93
CA SER A 459 8.08 13.27 0.10
C SER A 459 9.12 12.54 0.97
N SER A 460 8.88 12.44 2.28
CA SER A 460 9.73 11.60 3.16
C SER A 460 9.66 10.11 2.82
N ARG A 461 8.63 9.69 2.06
CA ARG A 461 8.53 8.32 1.53
C ARG A 461 9.48 8.04 0.37
N ASN A 462 10.10 9.07 -0.21
CA ASN A 462 10.98 8.94 -1.36
C ASN A 462 12.47 8.93 -0.97
N VAL A 463 13.29 8.29 -1.80
CA VAL A 463 14.70 8.03 -1.55
C VAL A 463 15.56 9.21 -2.01
N PRO A 464 16.39 9.81 -1.14
CA PRO A 464 17.30 10.88 -1.52
C PRO A 464 18.53 10.36 -2.28
N ASP A 465 19.13 11.22 -3.11
CA ASP A 465 20.19 10.83 -4.04
C ASP A 465 21.47 10.30 -3.37
N ASP A 466 21.78 10.74 -2.16
CA ASP A 466 22.91 10.18 -1.39
C ASP A 466 22.66 8.72 -1.00
N VAL A 467 21.43 8.39 -0.63
CA VAL A 467 21.01 7.01 -0.37
C VAL A 467 20.98 6.19 -1.66
N LEU A 468 20.50 6.74 -2.78
CA LEU A 468 20.56 6.06 -4.08
C LEU A 468 21.99 5.69 -4.50
N ARG A 469 22.96 6.60 -4.29
CA ARG A 469 24.39 6.30 -4.55
C ARG A 469 24.94 5.21 -3.63
N ASN A 470 24.52 5.18 -2.36
CA ASN A 470 24.94 4.13 -1.43
C ASN A 470 24.27 2.78 -1.73
N LEU A 471 23.02 2.80 -2.19
CA LEU A 471 22.30 1.61 -2.66
C LEU A 471 23.04 0.96 -3.85
N ALA A 472 23.53 1.77 -4.79
CA ALA A 472 24.31 1.28 -5.92
C ALA A 472 25.56 0.52 -5.46
N LYS A 473 26.31 1.06 -4.49
CA LYS A 473 27.47 0.39 -3.88
C LYS A 473 27.09 -0.91 -3.14
N ASN A 474 25.92 -0.93 -2.50
CA ASN A 474 25.39 -2.11 -1.83
C ASN A 474 24.91 -3.20 -2.82
N GLY A 475 24.58 -2.83 -4.06
CA GLY A 475 24.05 -3.75 -5.07
C GLY A 475 22.51 -3.87 -5.09
N GLY A 476 21.82 -3.08 -4.27
CA GLY A 476 20.37 -3.16 -4.05
C GLY A 476 19.51 -2.59 -5.20
N VAL A 477 18.20 -2.50 -5.00
CA VAL A 477 17.25 -2.00 -6.03
C VAL A 477 16.16 -1.12 -5.41
N VAL A 478 15.79 -0.03 -6.09
CA VAL A 478 14.58 0.74 -5.77
C VAL A 478 13.46 0.35 -6.72
N MET A 479 12.32 -0.05 -6.19
CA MET A 479 11.15 -0.47 -6.95
C MET A 479 10.13 0.68 -6.93
N ILE A 480 9.81 1.21 -8.11
CA ILE A 480 9.05 2.46 -8.25
C ILE A 480 7.55 2.24 -7.94
N PRO A 481 6.96 3.03 -7.03
CA PRO A 481 5.53 3.00 -6.72
C PRO A 481 4.74 3.81 -7.72
N PHE A 482 3.44 3.54 -7.80
CA PHE A 482 2.49 4.30 -8.62
C PHE A 482 1.53 5.11 -7.75
N TYR A 483 1.92 5.50 -6.53
CA TYR A 483 1.10 6.43 -5.77
C TYR A 483 1.29 7.86 -6.27
N THR A 484 0.23 8.50 -6.75
CA THR A 484 0.27 9.85 -7.34
C THR A 484 0.99 10.88 -6.45
N TYR A 485 0.72 10.88 -5.14
CA TYR A 485 1.36 11.80 -4.19
C TYR A 485 2.86 11.53 -3.96
N PHE A 486 3.35 10.32 -4.27
CA PHE A 486 4.79 10.02 -4.21
C PHE A 486 5.50 10.29 -5.55
N ILE A 487 4.75 10.46 -6.63
CA ILE A 487 5.27 10.72 -7.96
C ILE A 487 5.37 12.23 -8.22
N THR A 488 4.27 12.98 -8.06
CA THR A 488 4.28 14.42 -8.37
C THR A 488 4.22 15.32 -7.15
N CYS A 489 4.08 14.75 -5.94
CA CYS A 489 3.76 15.51 -4.72
C CYS A 489 2.49 16.36 -4.89
N ASN A 490 1.59 15.93 -5.77
CA ASN A 490 0.35 16.61 -6.13
C ASN A 490 -0.79 15.56 -6.25
N SER A 491 -2.02 16.02 -6.53
CA SER A 491 -3.20 15.17 -6.70
C SER A 491 -3.31 14.52 -8.09
N THR A 492 -2.41 14.83 -9.02
CA THR A 492 -2.40 14.26 -10.38
C THR A 492 -1.00 13.82 -10.79
N ALA A 493 -0.93 12.68 -11.49
CA ALA A 493 0.29 12.13 -12.06
C ALA A 493 -0.04 11.39 -13.36
N THR A 494 0.96 11.20 -14.21
CA THR A 494 0.86 10.46 -15.48
C THR A 494 1.94 9.39 -15.58
N ILE A 495 1.80 8.48 -16.55
CA ILE A 495 2.82 7.51 -16.91
C ILE A 495 4.21 8.14 -17.14
N LYS A 496 4.26 9.37 -17.67
CA LYS A 496 5.51 10.08 -17.94
C LYS A 496 6.21 10.53 -16.66
N ASP A 497 5.46 10.87 -15.63
CA ASP A 497 6.03 11.27 -14.34
C ASP A 497 6.69 10.05 -13.65
N VAL A 498 6.05 8.87 -13.73
CA VAL A 498 6.64 7.60 -13.28
C VAL A 498 7.94 7.30 -14.05
N ILE A 499 7.94 7.46 -15.38
CA ILE A 499 9.15 7.34 -16.21
C ILE A 499 10.23 8.33 -15.78
N GLY A 500 9.85 9.56 -15.39
CA GLY A 500 10.76 10.55 -14.82
C GLY A 500 11.52 10.02 -13.60
N HIS A 501 10.83 9.36 -12.67
CA HIS A 501 11.47 8.71 -11.53
C HIS A 501 12.37 7.55 -11.93
N ILE A 502 11.93 6.68 -12.84
CA ILE A 502 12.74 5.56 -13.35
C ILE A 502 14.06 6.12 -13.95
N ASN A 503 13.96 7.13 -14.80
CA ASN A 503 15.12 7.77 -15.44
C ASN A 503 16.04 8.47 -14.44
N HIS A 504 15.49 9.12 -13.41
CA HIS A 504 16.30 9.74 -12.36
C HIS A 504 17.09 8.71 -11.56
N ILE A 505 16.45 7.61 -11.13
CA ILE A 505 17.15 6.53 -10.42
C ILE A 505 18.18 5.86 -11.31
N ARG A 506 17.84 5.58 -12.59
CA ARG A 506 18.79 5.08 -13.60
C ARG A 506 20.01 5.99 -13.72
N LYS A 507 19.82 7.31 -13.69
CA LYS A 507 20.91 8.30 -13.76
C LYS A 507 21.78 8.34 -12.51
N VAL A 508 21.19 8.24 -11.32
CA VAL A 508 21.92 8.41 -10.04
C VAL A 508 22.53 7.11 -9.53
N ALA A 509 21.79 6.01 -9.58
CA ALA A 509 22.20 4.72 -9.06
C ALA A 509 22.71 3.77 -10.17
N GLY A 510 22.23 3.93 -11.40
CA GLY A 510 22.52 3.04 -12.53
C GLY A 510 21.33 2.15 -12.89
N MET A 511 21.33 1.64 -14.13
CA MET A 511 20.22 0.82 -14.65
C MET A 511 20.00 -0.47 -13.85
N ASP A 512 21.02 -0.98 -13.20
CA ASP A 512 20.95 -2.18 -12.39
C ASP A 512 20.15 -1.99 -11.09
N HIS A 513 19.76 -0.76 -10.73
CA HIS A 513 19.24 -0.42 -9.39
C HIS A 513 17.81 0.13 -9.39
N VAL A 514 17.05 -0.11 -10.46
CA VAL A 514 15.64 0.29 -10.56
C VAL A 514 14.75 -0.91 -10.94
N GLY A 515 13.57 -0.99 -10.34
CA GLY A 515 12.53 -2.01 -10.58
C GLY A 515 11.13 -1.42 -10.45
N ILE A 516 10.11 -2.28 -10.42
CA ILE A 516 8.70 -1.88 -10.34
C ILE A 516 8.07 -2.42 -9.06
N GLY A 517 7.41 -1.56 -8.29
CA GLY A 517 6.72 -1.94 -7.08
C GLY A 517 5.56 -1.00 -6.84
N ALA A 518 4.50 -1.20 -7.61
CA ALA A 518 3.44 -0.22 -7.85
C ALA A 518 2.71 0.20 -6.57
N GLY A 519 2.64 -0.66 -5.56
CA GLY A 519 1.84 -0.43 -4.36
C GLY A 519 0.33 -0.53 -4.65
N PHE A 520 -0.04 -1.24 -5.71
CA PHE A 520 -1.44 -1.47 -6.06
C PHE A 520 -2.20 -2.12 -4.90
N ASP A 521 -3.48 -1.80 -4.81
CA ASP A 521 -4.36 -2.12 -3.70
C ASP A 521 -4.04 -1.47 -2.34
N GLY A 522 -2.88 -0.82 -2.22
CA GLY A 522 -2.43 -0.05 -1.06
C GLY A 522 -2.43 1.45 -1.29
N ILE A 523 -3.02 1.88 -2.40
CA ILE A 523 -3.13 3.28 -2.83
C ILE A 523 -4.55 3.54 -3.33
N ASN A 524 -4.96 4.81 -3.39
CA ASN A 524 -6.26 5.22 -3.96
C ASN A 524 -6.15 6.22 -5.12
N PHE A 525 -4.95 6.68 -5.44
CA PHE A 525 -4.71 7.60 -6.54
C PHE A 525 -3.55 7.06 -7.38
N THR A 526 -3.89 6.64 -8.59
CA THR A 526 -2.95 6.11 -9.58
C THR A 526 -2.68 7.14 -10.69
N PRO A 527 -1.49 7.13 -11.30
CA PRO A 527 -1.18 7.93 -12.47
C PRO A 527 -2.09 7.58 -13.64
N THR A 528 -2.47 8.59 -14.42
CA THR A 528 -3.17 8.38 -15.70
C THR A 528 -2.31 7.53 -16.64
N GLY A 529 -2.92 6.46 -17.17
CA GLY A 529 -2.29 5.42 -17.98
C GLY A 529 -1.78 4.22 -17.17
N LEU A 530 -1.84 4.26 -15.84
CA LEU A 530 -1.41 3.21 -14.91
C LEU A 530 -2.48 2.90 -13.86
N GLU A 531 -3.73 2.80 -14.32
CA GLU A 531 -4.89 2.69 -13.42
C GLU A 531 -4.90 1.39 -12.61
N ASP A 532 -4.36 0.30 -13.15
CA ASP A 532 -4.38 -1.02 -12.52
C ASP A 532 -3.25 -1.93 -13.01
N VAL A 533 -3.19 -3.15 -12.47
CA VAL A 533 -2.14 -4.14 -12.80
C VAL A 533 -2.12 -4.57 -14.28
N SER A 534 -3.13 -4.23 -15.09
CA SER A 534 -3.13 -4.53 -16.53
C SER A 534 -2.26 -3.58 -17.35
N ARG A 535 -1.80 -2.47 -16.76
CA ARG A 535 -1.19 -1.35 -17.48
C ARG A 535 0.33 -1.40 -17.63
N TYR A 536 1.02 -2.34 -16.98
CA TYR A 536 2.48 -2.44 -17.09
C TYR A 536 3.04 -2.49 -18.52
N PRO A 537 2.43 -3.21 -19.50
CA PRO A 537 2.94 -3.19 -20.87
C PRO A 537 2.98 -1.79 -21.49
N GLN A 538 2.04 -0.91 -21.11
CA GLN A 538 2.03 0.47 -21.60
C GLN A 538 3.20 1.28 -21.03
N LEU A 539 3.58 1.07 -19.76
CA LEU A 539 4.74 1.73 -19.16
C LEU A 539 6.01 1.44 -19.97
N PHE A 540 6.27 0.16 -20.25
CA PHE A 540 7.46 -0.24 -20.99
C PHE A 540 7.40 0.19 -22.47
N ALA A 541 6.22 0.18 -23.09
CA ALA A 541 6.06 0.65 -24.45
C ALA A 541 6.26 2.17 -24.56
N THR A 542 5.87 2.94 -23.54
CA THR A 542 6.16 4.38 -23.45
C THR A 542 7.63 4.65 -23.15
N LEU A 543 8.31 3.83 -22.33
CA LEU A 543 9.76 3.93 -22.13
C LEU A 543 10.55 3.75 -23.44
N LEU A 544 10.12 2.82 -24.29
CA LEU A 544 10.73 2.56 -25.61
C LEU A 544 10.47 3.68 -26.64
N GLU A 545 9.73 4.75 -26.30
CA GLU A 545 9.71 5.98 -27.11
C GLU A 545 11.05 6.72 -27.07
N ASP A 546 11.78 6.57 -25.97
CA ASP A 546 13.11 7.12 -25.80
C ASP A 546 14.15 6.13 -26.38
N PRO A 547 14.91 6.52 -27.43
CA PRO A 547 15.87 5.63 -28.08
C PRO A 547 17.07 5.28 -27.18
N THR A 548 17.22 5.91 -26.02
CA THR A 548 18.24 5.54 -25.02
C THR A 548 17.86 4.32 -24.20
N TRP A 549 16.63 3.82 -24.32
CA TRP A 549 16.20 2.57 -23.68
C TRP A 549 16.37 1.39 -24.63
N THR A 550 17.19 0.43 -24.20
CA THR A 550 17.36 -0.83 -24.93
C THR A 550 16.41 -1.90 -24.42
N GLU A 551 16.16 -2.94 -25.20
CA GLU A 551 15.39 -4.10 -24.73
C GLU A 551 16.01 -4.74 -23.47
N GLU A 552 17.34 -4.68 -23.34
CA GLU A 552 18.01 -5.24 -22.16
C GLU A 552 17.86 -4.35 -20.92
N ASP A 553 17.80 -3.03 -21.10
CA ASP A 553 17.42 -2.13 -20.00
C ASP A 553 15.99 -2.41 -19.54
N ILE A 554 15.06 -2.69 -20.46
CA ILE A 554 13.69 -3.06 -20.12
C ILE A 554 13.67 -4.41 -19.37
N LYS A 555 14.40 -5.43 -19.83
CA LYS A 555 14.51 -6.72 -19.11
C LYS A 555 15.04 -6.55 -17.68
N LYS A 556 16.04 -5.68 -17.49
CA LYS A 556 16.56 -5.31 -16.17
C LYS A 556 15.49 -4.69 -15.28
N LEU A 557 14.77 -3.69 -15.80
CA LEU A 557 13.70 -3.00 -15.08
C LEU A 557 12.54 -3.94 -14.72
N VAL A 558 12.13 -4.80 -15.66
CA VAL A 558 11.01 -5.73 -15.54
C VAL A 558 11.23 -6.75 -14.42
N GLY A 559 12.44 -7.30 -14.29
CA GLY A 559 12.66 -8.33 -13.27
C GLY A 559 14.10 -8.75 -13.03
N LEU A 560 15.01 -8.63 -14.01
CA LEU A 560 16.38 -9.16 -13.82
C LEU A 560 17.13 -8.47 -12.66
N ASN A 561 16.85 -7.20 -12.40
CA ASN A 561 17.44 -6.48 -11.26
C ASN A 561 17.04 -7.08 -9.91
N LEU A 562 15.75 -7.39 -9.73
CA LEU A 562 15.28 -8.02 -8.50
C LEU A 562 15.74 -9.48 -8.40
N LEU A 563 15.76 -10.23 -9.51
CA LEU A 563 16.32 -11.59 -9.51
C LEU A 563 17.78 -11.61 -9.09
N ARG A 564 18.59 -10.64 -9.56
CA ARG A 564 19.99 -10.48 -9.15
C ARG A 564 20.10 -10.20 -7.65
N VAL A 565 19.33 -9.23 -7.14
CA VAL A 565 19.33 -8.86 -5.72
C VAL A 565 18.93 -10.05 -4.85
N PHE A 566 17.82 -10.72 -5.20
CA PHE A 566 17.32 -11.85 -4.44
C PHE A 566 18.28 -13.04 -4.50
N SER A 567 18.88 -13.33 -5.65
CA SER A 567 19.91 -14.37 -5.78
C SER A 567 21.11 -14.10 -4.86
N LYS A 568 21.53 -12.82 -4.75
CA LYS A 568 22.64 -12.44 -3.88
C LYS A 568 22.28 -12.56 -2.40
N VAL A 569 21.03 -12.28 -2.04
CA VAL A 569 20.52 -12.50 -0.67
C VAL A 569 20.51 -13.99 -0.32
N GLU A 570 20.05 -14.86 -1.23
CA GLU A 570 20.12 -16.32 -1.05
C GLU A 570 21.56 -16.83 -0.98
N GLN A 571 22.47 -16.25 -1.77
CA GLN A 571 23.89 -16.58 -1.72
C GLN A 571 24.49 -16.27 -0.33
N VAL A 572 24.19 -15.10 0.26
CA VAL A 572 24.68 -14.73 1.59
C VAL A 572 24.16 -15.69 2.65
N ARG A 573 22.89 -16.10 2.59
CA ARG A 573 22.32 -17.16 3.44
C ARG A 573 23.13 -18.44 3.34
N ASP A 574 23.38 -18.92 2.12
CA ASP A 574 24.06 -20.19 1.89
C ASP A 574 25.53 -20.15 2.34
N GLU A 575 26.21 -19.02 2.14
CA GLU A 575 27.56 -18.77 2.64
C GLU A 575 27.61 -18.80 4.18
N TRP A 576 26.66 -18.13 4.84
CA TRP A 576 26.59 -18.09 6.30
C TRP A 576 26.17 -19.42 6.91
N GLN A 577 25.30 -20.18 6.23
CA GLN A 577 24.96 -21.53 6.61
C GLN A 577 26.19 -22.45 6.53
N ARG A 578 26.97 -22.39 5.44
CA ARG A 578 28.23 -23.16 5.31
C ARG A 578 29.26 -22.75 6.36
N ALA A 579 29.29 -21.47 6.73
CA ALA A 579 30.15 -20.96 7.81
C ALA A 579 29.61 -21.23 9.23
N ALA A 580 28.49 -21.95 9.36
CA ALA A 580 27.84 -22.27 10.63
C ALA A 580 27.54 -21.02 11.49
N VAL A 581 27.17 -19.91 10.86
CA VAL A 581 26.74 -18.69 11.58
C VAL A 581 25.45 -18.99 12.33
N LEU A 582 25.51 -18.91 13.66
CA LEU A 582 24.38 -19.22 14.54
C LEU A 582 23.27 -18.16 14.42
N PRO A 583 22.01 -18.52 14.74
CA PRO A 583 20.93 -17.56 14.88
C PRO A 583 21.28 -16.42 15.84
N VAL A 584 20.85 -15.21 15.50
CA VAL A 584 21.01 -14.08 16.41
C VAL A 584 20.02 -14.25 17.58
N GLU A 585 20.55 -14.21 18.80
CA GLU A 585 19.80 -14.39 20.06
C GLU A 585 19.67 -13.10 20.88
N LYS A 586 19.87 -11.94 20.23
CA LYS A 586 19.70 -10.65 20.91
C LYS A 586 18.24 -10.46 21.29
N ILE A 587 18.01 -10.02 22.52
CA ILE A 587 16.68 -9.69 23.05
C ILE A 587 16.50 -8.18 22.93
N SER A 588 15.32 -7.75 22.50
CA SER A 588 14.97 -6.32 22.53
C SER A 588 15.00 -5.83 23.98
N PRO A 589 15.46 -4.60 24.26
CA PRO A 589 15.25 -4.01 25.57
C PRO A 589 13.78 -4.13 25.96
N PRO A 590 13.47 -4.47 27.23
CA PRO A 590 12.08 -4.56 27.67
C PRO A 590 11.40 -3.22 27.44
N ASP A 591 10.23 -3.24 26.81
CA ASP A 591 9.35 -2.08 26.80
C ASP A 591 8.96 -1.83 28.26
N ASN A 592 9.12 -0.60 28.78
CA ASN A 592 8.78 -0.19 30.15
C ASN A 592 7.25 -0.27 30.45
N SER A 593 6.52 -1.15 29.77
CA SER A 593 5.11 -1.40 30.02
C SER A 593 4.95 -2.19 31.32
N ALA A 594 4.01 -1.74 32.15
CA ALA A 594 3.66 -2.39 33.42
C ALA A 594 3.09 -3.82 33.26
N CYS A 595 2.97 -4.31 32.02
CA CYS A 595 2.43 -5.62 31.66
C CYS A 595 3.49 -6.59 31.15
N ALA A 596 4.79 -6.27 31.24
CA ALA A 596 5.83 -7.26 31.00
C ALA A 596 5.75 -8.32 32.11
N TYR A 597 5.57 -9.59 31.72
CA TYR A 597 5.67 -10.73 32.65
C TYR A 597 7.11 -10.80 33.15
N GLY A 598 7.38 -10.11 34.25
CA GLY A 598 8.70 -10.03 34.86
C GLY A 598 9.10 -11.40 35.38
N GLY A 599 10.12 -11.99 34.76
CA GLY A 599 11.04 -12.83 35.51
C GLY A 599 11.64 -11.97 36.61
N SER A 600 11.39 -12.39 37.84
CA SER A 600 11.94 -11.85 39.09
C SER A 600 13.39 -11.39 39.01
#